data_AF-A0A329SDP3-F1
#
_entry.id   AF-A0A329SDP3-F1
#
_cell.length_a   1.000
_cell.length_b   1.000
_cell.length_c   1.000
_cell.angle_alpha   90.00
_cell.angle_beta   90.00
_cell.angle_gamma   90.00
#
_symmetry.space_group_name_H-M   'P 1'
#
loop_
_entity.id
_entity.type
_entity.pdbx_description
1 polymer ?
#
loop_
_entity_poly.entity_id
_entity_poly.type
_entity_poly.pdbx_seq_one_letter_code
_entity_poly.pdbx_strand_id
1 'polypeptide(L)'
;MSMLEKMVHRDIQTVEPVLYAQLVKRVKMSEQMEAGNTFTNYPHALYATDIKFKPAYRRSGSFTEQKVYFSAKHKLYGFKIK
;
A
#
# COMPACT_ATOMS: atom_id res chain seq x y z
N MET A 1 -2.45 -23.46 -1.92
CA MET A 1 -2.73 -22.94 -0.57
C MET A 1 -2.86 -24.09 0.41
N SER A 2 -2.10 -24.06 1.50
CA SER A 2 -2.15 -25.00 2.63
C SER A 2 -3.50 -24.96 3.36
N MET A 3 -3.83 -26.00 4.12
CA MET A 3 -5.05 -26.05 4.94
C MET A 3 -5.11 -24.89 5.94
N LEU A 4 -3.98 -24.54 6.56
CA LEU A 4 -3.86 -23.39 7.45
C LEU A 4 -4.17 -22.07 6.73
N GLU A 5 -3.63 -21.88 5.52
CA GLU A 5 -3.87 -20.67 4.73
C GLU A 5 -5.35 -20.51 4.38
N LYS A 6 -6.06 -21.61 4.12
CA LYS A 6 -7.51 -21.59 3.87
C LYS A 6 -8.30 -21.20 5.12
N MET A 7 -7.90 -21.69 6.29
CA MET A 7 -8.55 -21.32 7.56
C MET A 7 -8.34 -19.83 7.86
N VAL A 8 -7.09 -19.35 7.80
CA VAL A 8 -6.76 -17.93 8.00
C VAL A 8 -7.50 -17.05 7.01
N HIS A 9 -7.59 -17.45 5.74
CA HIS A 9 -8.30 -16.67 4.74
C HIS A 9 -9.80 -16.57 5.05
N ARG A 10 -10.44 -17.66 5.49
CA ARG A 10 -11.85 -17.65 5.90
C ARG A 10 -12.08 -16.75 7.11
N ASP A 11 -11.18 -16.79 8.09
CA ASP A 11 -11.27 -15.94 9.28
C ASP A 11 -11.16 -14.46 8.90
N ILE A 12 -10.21 -14.12 8.03
CA ILE A 12 -10.06 -12.76 7.50
C ILE A 12 -11.34 -12.33 6.78
N GLN A 13 -11.88 -13.14 5.86
CA GLN A 13 -13.12 -12.81 5.15
C GLN A 13 -14.31 -12.57 6.08
N THR A 14 -14.34 -13.26 7.23
CA THR A 14 -15.43 -13.13 8.21
C THR A 14 -15.30 -11.82 9.00
N VAL A 15 -14.08 -11.45 9.38
CA VAL A 15 -13.79 -10.30 10.24
C VAL A 15 -13.65 -9.00 9.44
N GLU A 16 -13.20 -9.08 8.19
CA GLU A 16 -12.98 -7.96 7.27
C GLU A 16 -14.16 -6.98 7.20
N PRO A 17 -15.43 -7.37 6.97
CA PRO A 17 -16.53 -6.40 6.84
C PRO A 17 -16.78 -5.61 8.12
N VAL A 18 -16.62 -6.25 9.29
CA VAL A 18 -16.80 -5.58 10.60
C VAL A 18 -15.69 -4.56 10.82
N LEU A 19 -14.44 -4.97 10.60
CA LEU A 19 -13.29 -4.07 10.72
C LEU A 19 -13.34 -2.94 9.69
N TYR A 20 -13.73 -3.24 8.46
CA TYR A 20 -13.85 -2.25 7.40
C TYR A 20 -14.88 -1.18 7.78
N ALA A 21 -16.04 -1.58 8.29
CA ALA A 21 -17.07 -0.63 8.73
C ALA A 21 -16.62 0.25 9.90
N GLN A 22 -15.85 -0.30 10.84
CA GLN A 22 -15.38 0.43 12.02
C GLN A 22 -14.17 1.32 11.77
N LEU A 23 -13.23 0.86 10.94
CA LEU A 23 -11.92 1.48 10.76
C LEU A 23 -11.83 2.32 9.49
N VAL A 24 -12.59 1.98 8.45
CA VAL A 24 -12.52 2.70 7.17
C VAL A 24 -13.59 3.78 7.14
N LYS A 25 -13.18 4.99 7.50
CA LYS A 25 -13.99 6.19 7.27
C LYS A 25 -13.98 6.53 5.78
N ARG A 26 -15.16 6.47 5.14
CA ARG A 26 -15.33 7.00 3.78
C ARG A 26 -15.23 8.51 3.83
N VAL A 27 -14.31 9.05 3.04
CA VAL A 27 -14.12 10.49 2.91
C VAL A 27 -14.97 10.97 1.74
N LYS A 28 -15.76 12.03 1.94
CA LYS A 28 -16.48 12.68 0.84
C LYS A 28 -15.68 13.84 0.28
N MET A 29 -15.82 14.06 -1.02
CA MET A 29 -15.11 15.15 -1.69
C MET A 29 -15.51 16.54 -1.20
N SER A 30 -16.80 16.75 -0.95
CA SER A 30 -17.31 18.00 -0.39
C SER A 30 -16.64 18.33 0.96
N GLU A 31 -16.52 17.33 1.84
CA GLU A 31 -15.90 17.50 3.16
C GLU A 31 -14.39 17.84 3.05
N GLN A 32 -13.69 17.30 2.06
CA GLN A 32 -12.27 17.64 1.82
C GLN A 32 -12.11 19.06 1.27
N MET A 33 -13.01 19.48 0.37
CA MET A 33 -13.00 20.82 -0.18
C MET A 33 -13.28 21.88 0.88
N GLU A 34 -14.29 21.66 1.74
CA GLU A 34 -14.60 22.55 2.87
C GLU A 34 -13.44 22.63 3.87
N ALA A 35 -12.75 21.52 4.11
CA ALA A 35 -11.58 21.47 4.99
C ALA A 35 -10.28 22.02 4.34
N GLY A 36 -10.30 22.38 3.06
CA GLY A 36 -9.10 22.81 2.32
C GLY A 36 -8.07 21.69 2.04
N ASN A 37 -8.45 20.43 2.22
CA ASN A 37 -7.59 19.25 2.05
C ASN A 37 -7.60 18.73 0.60
N THR A 38 -7.41 19.62 -0.36
CA THR A 38 -7.47 19.30 -1.80
C THR A 38 -6.09 19.27 -2.43
N PHE A 39 -5.89 18.44 -3.46
CA PHE A 39 -4.66 18.51 -4.25
C PHE A 39 -4.58 19.84 -4.99
N THR A 40 -3.45 20.53 -4.90
CA THR A 40 -3.23 21.85 -5.52
C THR A 40 -3.48 21.85 -7.03
N ASN A 41 -3.04 20.82 -7.72
CA ASN A 41 -3.19 20.72 -9.18
C ASN A 41 -4.50 20.03 -9.60
N TYR A 42 -5.16 19.31 -8.69
CA TYR A 42 -6.36 18.52 -8.98
C TYR A 42 -7.34 18.61 -7.79
N PRO A 43 -8.00 19.77 -7.59
CA PRO A 43 -8.82 20.00 -6.41
C PRO A 43 -10.05 19.08 -6.33
N HIS A 44 -10.41 18.45 -7.45
CA HIS A 44 -11.50 17.48 -7.57
C HIS A 44 -11.03 16.01 -7.57
N ALA A 45 -9.78 15.71 -7.18
CA ALA A 45 -9.32 14.33 -6.96
C ALA A 45 -9.37 13.96 -5.47
N LEU A 46 -10.04 12.84 -5.13
CA LEU A 46 -10.14 12.35 -3.74
C LEU A 46 -8.94 11.49 -3.35
N TYR A 47 -8.43 10.76 -4.34
CA TYR A 47 -7.35 9.81 -4.20
C TYR A 47 -6.40 9.95 -5.39
N ALA A 48 -5.10 9.83 -5.14
CA ALA A 48 -4.10 9.67 -6.18
C ALA A 48 -3.85 8.17 -6.37
N THR A 49 -4.37 7.59 -7.45
CA THR A 49 -4.28 6.14 -7.72
C THR A 49 -3.02 5.72 -8.50
N ASP A 50 -2.01 6.58 -8.63
CA ASP A 50 -0.75 6.28 -9.35
C ASP A 50 0.48 6.25 -8.43
N ILE A 51 0.34 5.73 -7.21
CA ILE A 51 1.49 5.26 -6.45
C ILE A 51 1.56 3.75 -6.66
N LYS A 52 2.20 3.34 -7.77
CA LYS A 52 2.47 1.92 -8.05
C LYS A 52 3.47 1.38 -7.03
N PHE A 53 2.99 1.03 -5.84
CA PHE A 53 3.71 0.12 -4.96
C PHE A 53 3.67 -1.25 -5.62
N LYS A 54 4.71 -1.60 -6.40
CA LYS A 54 4.95 -2.99 -6.78
C LYS A 54 5.25 -3.75 -5.49
N PRO A 55 4.39 -4.68 -5.04
CA PRO A 55 4.73 -5.50 -3.90
C PRO A 55 5.96 -6.34 -4.29
N ALA A 56 7.03 -6.25 -3.50
CA ALA A 56 8.16 -7.12 -3.66
C ALA A 56 7.80 -8.50 -3.11
N TYR A 57 7.01 -9.28 -3.86
CA TYR A 57 6.78 -10.71 -3.59
C TYR A 57 8.04 -11.51 -3.94
N ARG A 58 9.18 -11.16 -3.35
CA ARG A 58 10.34 -12.04 -3.30
C ARG A 58 10.24 -12.83 -2.01
N ARG A 59 10.46 -14.14 -2.09
CA ARG A 59 10.67 -14.97 -0.89
C ARG A 59 11.92 -14.40 -0.20
N SER A 60 11.73 -13.55 0.80
CA SER A 60 12.82 -12.72 1.30
C SER A 60 13.67 -13.50 2.31
N GLY A 61 14.91 -13.80 1.92
CA GLY A 61 16.03 -14.00 2.86
C GLY A 61 16.36 -12.74 3.65
N SER A 62 17.40 -12.79 4.49
CA SER A 62 17.72 -11.72 5.45
C SER A 62 17.94 -10.37 4.76
N PHE A 63 17.54 -9.30 5.44
CA PHE A 63 17.60 -7.90 4.97
C PHE A 63 18.98 -7.48 4.43
N THR A 64 20.05 -8.08 4.96
CA THR A 64 21.45 -7.87 4.55
C THR A 64 21.76 -8.35 3.13
N GLU A 65 21.02 -9.31 2.60
CA GLU A 65 21.22 -9.85 1.25
C GLU A 65 20.67 -8.92 0.16
N GLN A 66 19.84 -7.92 0.52
CA GLN A 66 18.97 -7.24 -0.45
C GLN A 66 19.43 -5.90 -1.03
N LYS A 67 20.53 -5.35 -0.52
CA LYS A 67 20.91 -3.95 -0.77
C LYS A 67 22.35 -3.81 -1.24
N VAL A 68 22.72 -4.61 -2.24
CA VAL A 68 24.12 -4.71 -2.71
C VAL A 68 24.58 -3.48 -3.49
N TYR A 69 23.67 -2.72 -4.13
CA TYR A 69 24.05 -1.61 -5.01
C TYR A 69 23.43 -0.28 -4.57
N PHE A 70 24.25 0.76 -4.49
CA PHE A 70 23.83 2.13 -4.22
C PHE A 70 23.54 2.89 -5.51
N SER A 71 22.36 3.49 -5.64
CA SER A 71 22.03 4.40 -6.75
C SER A 71 22.34 5.84 -6.34
N ALA A 72 23.40 6.43 -6.88
CA ALA A 72 23.75 7.82 -6.63
C ALA A 72 22.65 8.81 -7.08
N LYS A 73 21.94 8.49 -8.17
CA LYS A 73 20.88 9.32 -8.73
C LYS A 73 19.68 9.46 -7.79
N HIS A 74 19.33 8.37 -7.10
CA HIS A 74 18.14 8.31 -6.23
C HIS A 74 18.48 8.25 -4.74
N LYS A 75 19.78 8.21 -4.40
CA LYS A 75 20.33 8.09 -3.03
C LYS A 75 19.75 6.91 -2.23
N LEU A 76 19.51 5.79 -2.89
CA LEU A 76 18.87 4.60 -2.30
C LEU A 76 19.63 3.32 -2.67
N TYR A 77 19.62 2.35 -1.76
CA TYR A 77 20.18 1.01 -1.97
C TYR A 77 19.14 0.06 -2.54
N GLY A 78 19.54 -0.78 -3.50
CA GLY A 78 18.69 -1.82 -4.08
C GLY A 78 19.45 -2.83 -4.94
N PHE A 79 18.70 -3.66 -5.65
CA PHE A 79 19.24 -4.64 -6.60
C PHE A 79 19.23 -4.11 -8.03
N LYS A 80 20.29 -4.38 -8.78
CA LYS A 80 20.31 -4.23 -10.23
C LYS A 80 19.63 -5.44 -10.86
N ILE A 81 18.52 -5.24 -11.56
CA ILE A 81 17.96 -6.25 -12.45
C ILE A 81 18.70 -6.09 -13.79
N LYS A 82 19.23 -7.18 -14.34
CA LYS A 82 19.78 -7.21 -15.71
C LYS A 82 18.63 -7.21 -16.71
#